data_AF-A0A315UZ84-F1
#
_entry.id   AF-A0A315UZ84-F1
#
_cell.length_a   1.000
_cell.length_b   1.000
_cell.length_c   1.000
_cell.angle_alpha   90.00
_cell.angle_beta   90.00
_cell.angle_gamma   90.00
#
_symmetry.space_group_name_H-M   'P 1'
#
loop_
_entity.id
_entity.type
_entity.pdbx_description
1 polymer ?
#
loop_
_entity_poly.entity_id
_entity_poly.type
_entity_poly.pdbx_seq_one_letter_code
_entity_poly.pdbx_strand_id
1 'polypeptide(L)'
;MAKGAPYLPGNTPAPPSHFTCSHQLISSGWEEFGEVMEKDFCTTSRRFWSTIRRLARGKRCSTDTVYSGDGVLLTSTRDVVGRWAEYFEGLLNPTNMPSIVEAEPGDSGLGSPISGVEVGKVVKKLLGGRAPGVG
;
A
#
# COMPACT_ATOMS: atom_id res chain seq x y z
N MET A 1 -33.38 -30.09 40.27
CA MET A 1 -33.60 -29.75 38.84
C MET A 1 -33.67 -28.23 38.73
N ALA A 2 -32.59 -27.57 38.30
CA ALA A 2 -32.55 -26.12 38.13
C ALA A 2 -32.96 -25.77 36.69
N LYS A 3 -33.99 -24.93 36.54
CA LYS A 3 -34.44 -24.40 35.24
C LYS A 3 -33.41 -23.38 34.74
N GLY A 4 -32.88 -23.60 33.53
CA GLY A 4 -31.98 -22.67 32.85
C GLY A 4 -32.68 -21.36 32.49
N ALA A 5 -32.00 -20.24 32.70
CA ALA A 5 -32.46 -18.93 32.30
C ALA A 5 -32.43 -18.77 30.76
N PRO A 6 -33.39 -18.06 30.15
CA PRO A 6 -33.38 -17.80 28.71
C PRO A 6 -32.28 -16.80 28.35
N TYR A 7 -31.54 -17.11 27.27
CA TYR A 7 -30.58 -16.21 26.66
C TYR A 7 -31.30 -14.97 26.12
N LEU A 8 -30.91 -13.79 26.58
CA LEU A 8 -31.30 -12.51 25.98
C LEU A 8 -30.46 -12.29 24.71
N PRO A 9 -31.04 -11.96 23.55
CA PRO A 9 -30.28 -11.58 22.37
C PRO A 9 -29.52 -10.29 22.67
N GLY A 10 -28.19 -10.44 22.77
CA GLY A 10 -27.26 -9.37 23.08
C GLY A 10 -27.30 -8.27 22.02
N ASN A 11 -27.37 -7.05 22.53
CA ASN A 11 -26.97 -5.84 21.85
C ASN A 11 -25.54 -6.02 21.32
N THR A 12 -25.42 -6.40 20.05
CA THR A 12 -24.13 -6.37 19.36
C THR A 12 -23.94 -4.93 18.88
N PRO A 13 -22.92 -4.19 19.35
CA PRO A 13 -22.65 -2.85 18.84
C PRO A 13 -22.39 -2.96 17.33
N ALA A 14 -23.10 -2.15 16.54
CA ALA A 14 -22.77 -2.03 15.12
C ALA A 14 -21.28 -1.67 14.99
N PRO A 15 -20.53 -2.33 14.10
CA PRO A 15 -19.13 -2.01 13.91
C PRO A 15 -19.00 -0.51 13.58
N PRO A 16 -17.97 0.17 14.12
CA PRO A 16 -17.77 1.59 13.85
C PRO A 16 -17.78 1.87 12.35
N SER A 17 -18.44 2.95 11.93
CA SER A 17 -18.64 3.30 10.51
C SER A 17 -17.35 3.39 9.68
N HIS A 18 -16.19 3.64 10.31
CA HIS A 18 -14.90 3.64 9.63
C HIS A 18 -14.41 2.24 9.23
N PHE A 19 -14.75 1.19 9.99
CA PHE A 19 -14.44 -0.20 9.65
C PHE A 19 -15.29 -0.69 8.47
N THR A 20 -16.57 -0.30 8.41
CA THR A 20 -17.46 -0.69 7.31
C THR A 20 -17.14 0.08 6.04
N CYS A 21 -16.83 1.38 6.12
CA CYS A 21 -16.41 2.17 4.95
C CYS A 21 -15.13 1.62 4.31
N SER A 22 -14.12 1.31 5.13
CA SER A 22 -12.86 0.73 4.65
C SER A 22 -13.06 -0.67 4.07
N HIS A 23 -13.87 -1.51 4.72
CA HIS A 23 -14.18 -2.85 4.22
C HIS A 23 -14.92 -2.82 2.88
N GLN A 24 -15.88 -1.90 2.70
CA GLN A 24 -16.62 -1.75 1.44
C GLN A 24 -15.76 -1.18 0.31
N LEU A 25 -14.88 -0.21 0.61
CA LEU A 25 -13.93 0.34 -0.37
C LEU A 25 -12.90 -0.69 -0.83
N ILE A 26 -12.40 -1.50 0.10
CA ILE A 26 -11.45 -2.57 -0.21
C ILE A 26 -12.16 -3.65 -1.04
N SER A 27 -13.38 -4.08 -0.65
CA SER A 27 -14.14 -5.11 -1.38
C SER A 27 -14.44 -4.70 -2.82
N SER A 28 -14.95 -3.47 -3.02
CA SER A 28 -15.28 -2.97 -4.36
C SER A 28 -14.04 -2.79 -5.24
N GLY A 29 -12.93 -2.30 -4.68
CA GLY A 29 -11.67 -2.19 -5.42
C GLY A 29 -11.09 -3.54 -5.83
N TRP A 30 -11.23 -4.58 -5.00
CA TRP A 30 -10.81 -5.95 -5.35
C TRP A 30 -11.72 -6.60 -6.38
N GLU A 31 -13.01 -6.30 -6.35
CA GLU A 31 -13.99 -6.80 -7.30
C GLU A 31 -13.76 -6.21 -8.70
N GLU A 32 -13.60 -4.88 -8.81
CA GLU A 32 -13.28 -4.20 -10.06
C GLU A 32 -11.93 -4.67 -10.64
N PHE A 33 -10.92 -4.82 -9.79
CA PHE A 33 -9.64 -5.40 -10.20
C PHE A 33 -9.80 -6.84 -10.71
N GLY A 34 -10.61 -7.65 -10.02
CA GLY A 34 -10.93 -9.03 -10.38
C GLY A 34 -11.60 -9.15 -11.74
N GLU A 35 -12.59 -8.31 -12.04
CA GLU A 35 -13.29 -8.29 -13.34
C GLU A 35 -12.34 -7.96 -14.50
N VAL A 36 -11.48 -6.94 -14.33
CA VAL A 36 -10.47 -6.59 -15.34
C VAL A 36 -9.49 -7.73 -15.56
N MET A 37 -9.05 -8.36 -14.47
CA MET A 37 -8.16 -9.51 -14.50
C MET A 37 -8.79 -10.73 -15.20
N GLU A 38 -10.05 -11.03 -14.91
CA GLU A 38 -10.79 -12.13 -15.55
C GLU A 38 -10.99 -11.89 -17.04
N LYS A 39 -11.31 -10.64 -17.43
CA LYS A 39 -11.41 -10.26 -18.83
C LYS A 39 -10.09 -10.49 -19.56
N ASP A 40 -8.99 -9.99 -19.02
CA ASP A 40 -7.66 -10.15 -19.61
C ASP A 40 -7.22 -11.61 -19.72
N PHE A 41 -7.60 -12.44 -18.73
CA PHE A 41 -7.42 -13.88 -18.76
C PHE A 41 -8.22 -14.51 -19.91
N CYS A 42 -9.51 -14.22 -20.05
CA CYS A 42 -10.38 -14.81 -21.07
C CYS A 42 -10.02 -14.35 -22.49
N THR A 43 -9.77 -13.06 -22.70
CA THR A 43 -9.54 -12.51 -24.04
C THR A 43 -8.08 -12.63 -24.50
N THR A 44 -7.15 -12.72 -23.55
CA THR A 44 -5.71 -12.58 -23.81
C THR A 44 -4.85 -13.46 -22.89
N SER A 45 -5.32 -14.67 -22.56
CA SER A 45 -4.69 -15.62 -21.63
C SER A 45 -3.18 -15.78 -21.81
N ARG A 46 -2.70 -15.85 -23.06
CA ARG A 46 -1.27 -16.02 -23.36
C ARG A 46 -0.45 -14.78 -23.00
N ARG A 47 -0.98 -13.57 -23.22
CA ARG A 47 -0.32 -12.32 -22.80
C ARG A 47 -0.44 -12.12 -21.30
N PHE A 48 -1.61 -12.40 -20.73
CA PHE A 48 -1.84 -12.41 -19.29
C PHE A 48 -0.80 -13.28 -18.55
N TRP A 49 -0.69 -14.56 -18.90
CA TRP A 49 0.30 -15.45 -18.29
C TRP A 49 1.74 -15.05 -18.57
N SER A 50 2.03 -14.41 -19.72
CA SER A 50 3.38 -13.89 -19.98
C SER A 50 3.73 -12.73 -19.03
N THR A 51 2.77 -11.85 -18.74
CA THR A 51 2.94 -10.73 -17.81
C THR A 51 3.04 -11.24 -16.38
N ILE A 52 2.14 -12.11 -15.95
CA ILE A 52 2.20 -12.76 -14.63
C ILE A 52 3.52 -13.50 -14.44
N ARG A 53 3.97 -14.24 -15.44
CA ARG A 53 5.23 -14.98 -15.39
C ARG A 53 6.45 -14.03 -15.39
N ARG A 54 6.35 -12.84 -15.96
CA ARG A 54 7.39 -11.79 -15.87
C ARG A 54 7.41 -11.13 -14.50
N LEU A 55 6.24 -10.82 -13.94
CA LEU A 55 6.10 -10.26 -12.59
C LEU A 55 6.56 -11.26 -11.53
N ALA A 56 6.11 -12.51 -11.63
CA ALA A 56 6.49 -13.60 -10.72
C ALA A 56 7.96 -13.99 -10.82
N ARG A 57 8.59 -13.82 -11.99
CA ARG A 57 10.05 -14.03 -12.12
C ARG A 57 10.86 -12.93 -11.49
N GLY A 58 10.30 -11.72 -11.34
CA GLY A 58 10.94 -10.57 -10.71
C GLY A 58 12.29 -10.20 -11.31
N LYS A 59 12.86 -9.09 -10.85
CA LYS A 59 14.32 -8.92 -10.88
C LYS A 59 14.85 -9.81 -9.75
N ARG A 60 15.90 -10.62 -9.97
CA ARG A 60 16.60 -11.28 -8.85
C ARG A 60 17.13 -10.17 -7.94
N CYS A 61 16.38 -9.86 -6.89
CA CYS A 61 16.88 -9.04 -5.82
C CYS A 61 18.03 -9.83 -5.18
N SER A 62 19.16 -9.16 -4.98
CA SER A 62 20.25 -9.69 -4.16
C SER A 62 19.62 -10.19 -2.87
N THR A 63 19.93 -11.44 -2.50
CA THR A 63 19.30 -12.20 -1.41
C THR A 63 18.95 -11.28 -0.25
N ASP A 64 17.65 -11.02 -0.08
CA ASP A 64 17.11 -10.17 0.96
C ASP A 64 17.40 -10.85 2.29
N THR A 65 18.51 -10.46 2.89
CA THR A 65 19.05 -11.09 4.08
C THR A 65 18.42 -10.37 5.25
N VAL A 66 17.54 -11.09 5.96
CA VAL A 66 16.77 -10.52 7.06
C VAL A 66 17.63 -10.58 8.32
N TYR A 67 17.81 -9.45 8.99
CA TYR A 67 18.57 -9.35 10.23
C TYR A 67 17.63 -9.19 11.43
N SER A 68 18.05 -9.74 12.57
CA SER A 68 17.43 -9.47 13.88
C SER A 68 17.57 -8.00 14.25
N GLY A 69 16.80 -7.54 15.25
CA GLY A 69 16.97 -6.22 15.87
C GLY A 69 18.40 -5.99 16.38
N ASP A 70 19.08 -7.05 16.80
CA ASP A 70 20.48 -7.02 17.26
C ASP A 70 21.52 -7.12 16.11
N GLY A 71 21.09 -7.07 14.85
CA GLY A 71 21.98 -7.11 13.68
C GLY A 71 22.53 -8.50 13.32
N VAL A 72 22.03 -9.57 13.93
CA VAL A 72 22.39 -10.96 13.59
C VAL A 72 21.62 -11.42 12.37
N LEU A 73 22.29 -12.06 11.40
CA LEU A 73 21.64 -12.62 10.21
C LEU A 73 20.69 -13.77 10.58
N LEU A 74 19.43 -13.67 10.17
CA LEU A 74 18.42 -14.71 10.38
C LEU A 74 18.42 -15.70 9.22
N THR A 75 18.64 -16.97 9.55
CA THR A 75 18.64 -18.08 8.57
C THR A 75 17.46 -19.04 8.78
N SER A 76 16.89 -19.06 9.98
CA SER A 76 15.71 -19.85 10.33
C SER A 76 14.44 -19.18 9.85
N THR A 77 13.59 -19.92 9.13
CA THR A 77 12.28 -19.44 8.66
C THR A 77 11.42 -18.91 9.80
N ARG A 78 11.47 -19.54 10.98
CA ARG A 78 10.68 -19.10 12.15
C ARG A 78 11.11 -17.71 12.61
N ASP A 79 12.41 -17.46 12.62
CA ASP A 79 12.98 -16.21 13.10
C ASP A 79 12.74 -15.09 12.09
N VAL A 80 12.82 -15.40 10.79
CA VAL A 80 12.44 -14.48 9.71
C VAL A 80 10.97 -14.08 9.84
N VAL A 81 10.06 -15.05 10.02
CA VAL A 81 8.63 -14.78 10.19
C VAL A 81 8.37 -13.95 11.45
N GLY A 82 9.06 -14.25 12.55
CA GLY A 82 9.00 -13.45 13.78
C GLY A 82 9.42 -12.00 13.55
N ARG A 83 10.51 -11.78 12.81
CA ARG A 83 10.99 -10.43 12.47
C ARG A 83 9.99 -9.64 11.62
N TRP A 84 9.33 -10.30 10.67
CA TRP A 84 8.25 -9.67 9.90
C TRP A 84 7.05 -9.31 10.77
N ALA A 85 6.69 -10.16 11.73
CA ALA A 85 5.59 -9.89 12.65
C ALA A 85 5.87 -8.63 13.49
N GLU A 86 7.09 -8.47 14.03
CA GLU A 86 7.49 -7.26 14.76
C GLU A 86 7.41 -5.99 13.90
N TYR A 87 7.86 -6.07 12.65
CA TYR A 87 7.81 -4.94 11.72
C TYR A 87 6.36 -4.51 11.44
N PHE A 88 5.48 -5.47 11.18
CA PHE A 88 4.08 -5.18 10.92
C PHE A 88 3.33 -4.73 12.18
N GLU A 89 3.70 -5.22 13.36
CA GLU A 89 3.14 -4.78 14.63
C GLU A 89 3.34 -3.27 14.82
N GLY A 90 4.55 -2.75 14.57
CA GLY A 90 4.84 -1.32 14.65
C GLY A 90 4.15 -0.47 13.58
N LEU A 91 3.84 -1.07 12.42
CA LEU A 91 3.15 -0.38 11.32
C LEU A 91 1.62 -0.36 11.51
N LEU A 92 1.05 -1.43 12.06
CA LEU A 92 -0.39 -1.62 12.20
C LEU A 92 -0.92 -1.15 13.56
N ASN A 93 -0.07 -1.10 14.59
CA ASN A 93 -0.39 -0.59 15.92
C ASN A 93 0.47 0.65 16.25
N PRO A 94 0.13 1.83 15.68
CA PRO A 94 0.86 3.09 15.92
C PRO A 94 0.54 3.64 17.33
N THR A 95 0.91 2.91 18.37
CA THR A 95 0.77 3.32 19.77
C THR A 95 2.08 3.89 20.32
N ASN A 96 3.22 3.49 19.76
CA ASN A 96 4.50 4.16 20.00
C ASN A 96 4.75 5.19 18.90
N MET A 97 4.20 6.38 19.06
CA MET A 97 4.65 7.56 18.31
C MET A 97 6.06 7.89 18.83
N PRO A 98 7.16 7.62 18.09
CA PRO A 98 8.41 8.30 18.43
C PRO A 98 8.11 9.79 18.31
N SER A 99 8.32 10.54 19.39
CA SER A 99 8.22 12.00 19.34
C SER A 99 9.20 12.49 18.29
N ILE A 100 8.70 12.76 17.09
CA ILE A 100 9.37 13.61 16.14
C ILE A 100 9.62 14.90 16.92
N VAL A 101 10.88 15.18 17.23
CA VAL A 101 11.24 16.46 17.83
C VAL A 101 10.62 17.52 16.93
N GLU A 102 9.68 18.27 17.49
CA GLU A 102 9.14 19.52 16.95
C GLU A 102 10.35 20.39 16.59
N ALA A 103 10.79 20.27 15.34
CA ALA A 103 11.61 21.28 14.73
C ALA A 103 10.67 22.47 14.53
N GLU A 104 10.78 23.41 15.47
CA GLU A 104 10.38 24.81 15.40
C GLU A 104 9.83 25.23 14.02
N PRO A 105 8.60 25.79 13.94
CA PRO A 105 8.00 26.24 12.69
C PRO A 105 8.69 27.52 12.21
N GLY A 106 9.86 27.34 11.61
CA GLY A 106 10.60 28.37 10.89
C GLY A 106 9.95 28.67 9.54
N ASP A 107 9.14 29.73 9.55
CA ASP A 107 8.87 30.63 8.43
C ASP A 107 8.12 30.06 7.21
N SER A 108 6.79 30.16 7.31
CA SER A 108 5.83 30.54 6.27
C SER A 108 6.38 30.85 4.87
N GLY A 109 6.67 29.80 4.11
CA GLY A 109 6.70 29.82 2.65
C GLY A 109 5.58 28.98 2.05
N LEU A 110 4.31 29.32 2.33
CA LEU A 110 3.17 28.70 1.65
C LEU A 110 3.27 29.01 0.15
N GLY A 111 3.92 28.11 -0.59
CA GLY A 111 3.92 28.11 -2.04
C GLY A 111 2.47 28.14 -2.52
N SER A 112 2.11 29.20 -3.23
CA SER A 112 0.76 29.39 -3.76
C SER A 112 0.32 28.15 -4.56
N PRO A 113 -0.97 27.81 -4.57
CA PRO A 113 -1.47 26.67 -5.33
C PRO A 113 -1.09 26.84 -6.81
N ILE A 114 -0.45 25.82 -7.36
CA ILE A 114 0.02 25.78 -8.75
C ILE A 114 -1.18 26.07 -9.66
N SER A 115 -1.14 27.21 -10.35
CA SER A 115 -2.19 27.60 -11.28
C SER A 115 -2.11 26.76 -12.56
N GLY A 116 -3.24 26.27 -13.07
CA GLY A 116 -3.30 25.49 -14.31
C GLY A 116 -2.69 26.22 -15.53
N VAL A 117 -2.62 27.55 -15.49
CA VAL A 117 -1.94 28.38 -16.51
C VAL A 117 -0.43 28.15 -16.52
N GLU A 118 0.16 27.89 -15.35
CA GLU A 118 1.59 27.63 -15.19
C GLU A 118 1.94 26.23 -15.72
N VAL A 119 1.10 25.23 -15.42
CA VAL A 119 1.22 23.87 -15.96
C VAL A 119 1.13 23.87 -17.48
N GLY A 120 0.17 24.62 -18.06
CA GLY A 120 0.00 24.72 -19.51
C GLY A 120 1.22 25.34 -20.22
N LYS A 121 1.93 26.27 -19.57
CA LYS A 121 3.18 26.85 -20.11
C LYS A 121 4.33 25.83 -20.11
N VAL A 122 4.45 25.02 -19.07
CA VAL A 122 5.49 23.98 -18.97
C VAL A 122 5.23 22.86 -19.98
N VAL A 123 3.98 22.42 -20.13
CA VAL A 123 3.60 21.38 -21.10
C VAL A 123 3.91 21.82 -22.55
N LYS A 124 3.65 23.08 -22.90
CA LYS A 124 4.01 23.61 -24.23
C LYS A 124 5.52 23.62 -24.50
N LYS A 125 6.35 23.86 -23.49
CA LYS A 125 7.81 23.78 -23.62
C LYS A 125 8.30 22.35 -23.84
N LEU A 126 7.64 21.36 -23.23
CA LEU A 126 7.98 19.94 -23.40
C LEU A 126 7.51 19.38 -24.74
N LEU A 127 6.38 19.86 -25.26
CA LEU A 127 5.88 19.46 -26.58
C LEU A 127 6.59 20.18 -27.74
N GLY A 128 7.35 21.23 -27.47
CA GLY A 128 8.18 21.98 -28.45
C GLY A 128 9.46 21.24 -28.86
N GLY A 129 9.40 19.92 -29.00
CA GLY A 129 10.53 19.07 -29.37
C GLY A 129 11.10 19.44 -30.74
N ARG A 130 12.15 20.25 -30.75
CA ARG A 130 13.14 20.28 -31.83
C ARG A 130 14.52 20.12 -31.20
N ALA A 131 15.04 18.90 -31.27
CA ALA A 131 16.43 18.62 -30.97
C ALA A 131 17.33 19.40 -31.96
N PRO A 132 18.33 20.17 -31.49
CA PRO A 132 19.37 20.72 -32.35
C PRO A 132 20.21 19.57 -32.91
N GLY A 133 19.88 19.13 -34.13
CA GLY A 133 20.75 18.25 -34.90
C GLY A 133 21.93 19.04 -35.44
N VAL A 134 23.12 18.50 -35.19
CA VAL A 134 24.40 18.85 -35.79
C VAL A 134 24.27 19.05 -37.30
N GLY A 135 24.78 20.18 -37.79
CA GLY A 135 25.04 20.51 -39.19
C GLY A 135 26.13 21.56 -39.24
#